data_AF-A0AAN8LXJ0-F1
#
_entry.id   AF-A0AAN8LXJ0-F1
#
_cell.length_a   1.000
_cell.length_b   1.000
_cell.length_c   1.000
_cell.angle_alpha   90.00
_cell.angle_beta   90.00
_cell.angle_gamma   90.00
#
_symmetry.space_group_name_H-M   'P 1'
#
loop_
_entity.id
_entity.type
_entity.pdbx_description
1 polymer ?
#
loop_
_entity_poly.entity_id
_entity_poly.type
_entity_poly.pdbx_seq_one_letter_code
_entity_poly.pdbx_strand_id
1 'polypeptide(L)'
;MYHSRTKRPRTRPSNPVDRSKCHYVAMPSSFKGAWGKILYTLEAKLSRSMRISSKARAEFPFVSKADPGSISVLMIPQHGTKAKKMKLFTSGKVGMDIHIERMGYYLGEDLTVVASIENSSSREIKPKYTLYQKDSFFARGKMRVSTKDILKELGEPIPPSGQLKVTKVLKIPHHIVPSILTCSNIKCEYRLKIVLDVPYARDPEVKLPLVILPGTQTPGLQPPPYSDFGFDSFGNTNQPGWNSAPQFPTAPGAYPPTAPGAYAPPPAYGVYPSLSDFGGQS
;
A
#
# COMPACT_ATOMS: atom_id res chain seq x y z
N MET A 1 54.99 23.46 -54.47
CA MET A 1 53.51 23.34 -54.41
C MET A 1 53.14 22.27 -53.40
N TYR A 2 52.82 22.68 -52.18
CA TYR A 2 52.30 21.81 -51.12
C TYR A 2 50.79 21.72 -51.26
N HIS A 3 50.21 20.51 -51.29
CA HIS A 3 48.79 20.30 -51.01
C HIS A 3 48.65 19.13 -50.04
N SER A 4 48.50 19.47 -48.75
CA SER A 4 48.03 18.59 -47.69
C SER A 4 46.54 18.31 -47.88
N ARG A 5 46.12 17.03 -47.91
CA ARG A 5 44.72 16.65 -47.73
C ARG A 5 44.50 16.11 -46.32
N THR A 6 43.93 16.94 -45.47
CA THR A 6 43.36 16.59 -44.16
C THR A 6 42.06 15.81 -44.38
N LYS A 7 42.05 14.51 -44.03
CA LYS A 7 40.80 13.75 -43.85
C LYS A 7 40.20 14.13 -42.48
N ARG A 8 39.09 14.88 -42.48
CA ARG A 8 38.24 15.03 -41.29
C ARG A 8 37.42 13.75 -41.09
N PRO A 9 37.40 13.12 -39.90
CA PRO A 9 36.38 12.14 -39.59
C PRO A 9 35.07 12.89 -39.27
N ARG A 10 34.06 12.75 -40.14
CA ARG A 10 32.68 13.12 -39.82
C ARG A 10 32.07 12.02 -38.96
N THR A 11 32.25 12.09 -37.65
CA THR A 11 31.40 11.36 -36.70
C THR A 11 30.09 12.13 -36.55
N ARG A 12 29.10 11.77 -37.37
CA ARG A 12 27.70 12.15 -37.16
C ARG A 12 27.17 11.23 -36.05
N PRO A 13 26.63 11.73 -34.93
CA PRO A 13 25.90 10.87 -34.01
C PRO A 13 24.60 10.46 -34.71
N SER A 14 24.60 9.29 -35.35
CA SER A 14 23.36 8.60 -35.63
C SER A 14 22.78 8.23 -34.28
N ASN A 15 21.76 8.95 -33.81
CA ASN A 15 20.85 8.41 -32.80
C ASN A 15 20.06 7.30 -33.49
N PRO A 16 20.28 6.00 -33.21
CA PRO A 16 19.22 5.06 -33.42
C PRO A 16 18.21 5.36 -32.31
N VAL A 17 17.20 6.16 -32.62
CA VAL A 17 15.96 6.07 -31.87
C VAL A 17 15.43 4.69 -32.21
N ASP A 18 15.81 3.70 -31.41
CA ASP A 18 15.15 2.42 -31.36
C ASP A 18 13.70 2.71 -30.98
N ARG A 19 12.86 2.93 -32.01
CA ARG A 19 11.42 2.91 -31.87
C ARG A 19 11.00 1.44 -31.78
N SER A 20 11.52 0.74 -30.78
CA SER A 20 10.76 -0.30 -30.13
C SER A 20 9.46 0.40 -29.72
N LYS A 21 8.37 0.10 -30.43
CA LYS A 21 7.02 0.38 -29.94
C LYS A 21 6.94 -0.35 -28.61
N CYS A 22 7.33 0.33 -27.53
CA CYS A 22 6.89 -0.02 -26.21
C CYS A 22 5.38 0.10 -26.30
N HIS A 23 4.71 -1.04 -26.48
CA HIS A 23 3.35 -1.16 -25.96
C HIS A 23 3.45 -0.59 -24.55
N TYR A 24 2.69 0.46 -24.26
CA TYR A 24 2.66 1.02 -22.92
C TYR A 24 2.03 -0.05 -22.03
N VAL A 25 2.86 -0.98 -21.55
CA VAL A 25 2.45 -2.01 -20.62
C VAL A 25 2.25 -1.27 -19.32
N ALA A 26 0.99 -1.14 -18.91
CA ALA A 26 0.63 -0.47 -17.68
C ALA A 26 1.42 -1.08 -16.51
N MET A 27 2.28 -0.27 -15.89
CA MET A 27 3.13 -0.73 -14.80
C MET A 27 2.29 -0.93 -13.54
N PRO A 28 2.34 -2.10 -12.88
CA PRO A 28 1.60 -2.33 -11.64
C PRO A 28 2.18 -1.55 -10.46
N SER A 29 1.40 -1.36 -9.39
CA SER A 29 1.94 -0.80 -8.14
C SER A 29 2.97 -1.73 -7.51
N SER A 30 3.90 -1.14 -6.74
CA SER A 30 4.81 -1.87 -5.87
C SER A 30 4.02 -2.71 -4.87
N PHE A 31 4.49 -3.92 -4.62
CA PHE A 31 3.74 -4.92 -3.88
C PHE A 31 4.67 -5.85 -3.11
N LYS A 32 4.21 -6.33 -1.96
CA LYS A 32 4.88 -7.39 -1.22
C LYS A 32 3.81 -8.29 -0.60
N GLY A 33 3.79 -9.55 -1.01
CA GLY A 33 2.87 -10.56 -0.49
C GLY A 33 3.62 -11.83 -0.06
N ALA A 34 2.86 -12.86 0.28
CA ALA A 34 3.41 -14.10 0.85
C ALA A 34 4.38 -14.84 -0.09
N TRP A 35 4.12 -14.80 -1.41
CA TRP A 35 4.85 -15.60 -2.40
C TRP A 35 5.53 -14.77 -3.49
N GLY A 36 5.57 -13.45 -3.36
CA GLY A 36 6.12 -12.58 -4.39
C GLY A 36 6.09 -11.10 -4.02
N LYS A 37 6.88 -10.32 -4.75
CA LYS A 37 6.98 -8.88 -4.57
C LYS A 37 7.24 -8.20 -5.92
N ILE A 38 6.75 -6.97 -6.06
CA ILE A 38 6.98 -6.08 -7.20
C ILE A 38 7.78 -4.89 -6.66
N LEU A 39 8.98 -4.68 -7.19
CA LEU A 39 9.86 -3.56 -6.82
C LEU A 39 10.35 -2.87 -8.07
N TYR A 40 10.58 -1.57 -7.93
CA TYR A 40 11.16 -0.73 -8.96
C TYR A 40 12.55 -0.30 -8.50
N THR A 41 13.52 -0.43 -9.39
CA THR A 41 14.92 -0.10 -9.12
C THR A 41 15.45 0.79 -10.23
N LEU A 42 16.07 1.91 -9.85
CA LEU A 42 16.86 2.76 -10.73
C LEU A 42 18.30 2.24 -10.74
N GLU A 43 18.87 1.93 -11.90
CA GLU A 43 20.27 1.54 -12.07
C GLU A 43 21.03 2.62 -12.84
N ALA A 44 22.08 3.18 -12.24
CA ALA A 44 23.03 4.07 -12.90
C ALA A 44 24.31 3.30 -13.24
N LYS A 45 24.73 3.31 -14.50
CA LYS A 45 25.94 2.63 -14.98
C LYS A 45 26.94 3.64 -15.55
N LEU A 46 28.10 3.78 -14.92
CA LEU A 46 29.20 4.59 -15.43
C LEU A 46 30.14 3.71 -16.26
N SER A 47 30.19 3.97 -17.57
CA SER A 47 31.06 3.26 -18.51
C SER A 47 32.26 4.14 -18.87
N ARG A 48 33.48 3.60 -18.80
CA ARG A 48 34.74 4.32 -19.03
C ARG A 48 35.63 3.50 -19.95
N SER A 49 36.29 4.12 -20.93
CA SER A 49 37.23 3.41 -21.81
C SER A 49 38.37 2.81 -20.99
N MET A 50 38.78 1.58 -21.32
CA MET A 50 39.85 0.85 -20.63
C MET A 50 39.64 0.63 -19.12
N ARG A 51 38.41 0.81 -18.59
CA ARG A 51 38.08 0.58 -17.18
C ARG A 51 36.76 -0.19 -17.04
N ILE A 52 36.67 -1.00 -15.99
CA ILE A 52 35.45 -1.72 -15.64
C ILE A 52 34.33 -0.72 -15.31
N SER A 53 33.13 -0.98 -15.83
CA SER A 53 31.96 -0.15 -15.57
C SER A 53 31.52 -0.28 -14.11
N SER A 54 31.25 0.83 -13.44
CA SER A 54 30.65 0.83 -12.10
C SER A 54 29.14 0.97 -12.19
N LYS A 55 28.43 0.38 -11.23
CA LYS A 55 26.96 0.39 -11.16
C LYS A 55 26.53 0.87 -9.77
N ALA A 56 25.49 1.70 -9.74
CA ALA A 56 24.76 2.06 -8.54
C ALA A 56 23.28 1.72 -8.73
N ARG A 57 22.60 1.27 -7.68
CA ARG A 57 21.17 0.90 -7.72
C ARG A 57 20.43 1.52 -6.54
N ALA A 58 19.21 1.99 -6.78
CA ALA A 58 18.31 2.51 -5.76
C ALA A 58 16.89 1.97 -5.96
N GLU A 59 16.26 1.46 -4.91
CA GLU A 59 14.87 1.02 -4.93
C GLU A 59 13.93 2.18 -4.57
N PHE A 60 12.77 2.26 -5.20
CA PHE A 60 11.76 3.28 -4.89
C PHE A 60 10.34 2.71 -4.96
N PRO A 61 9.40 3.21 -4.14
CA PRO A 61 8.00 2.82 -4.24
C PRO A 61 7.35 3.47 -5.47
N PHE A 62 6.57 2.67 -6.19
CA PHE A 62 5.77 3.12 -7.32
C PHE A 62 4.30 2.78 -7.08
N VAL A 63 3.41 3.75 -7.31
CA VAL A 63 1.96 3.56 -7.24
C VAL A 63 1.36 3.86 -8.61
N SER A 64 0.75 2.84 -9.22
CA SER A 64 0.09 2.95 -10.51
C SER A 64 -1.20 3.74 -10.38
N LYS A 65 -1.40 4.71 -11.27
CA LYS A 65 -2.69 5.41 -11.39
C LYS A 65 -3.71 4.49 -12.07
N ALA A 66 -4.98 4.64 -11.69
CA ALA A 66 -6.07 3.96 -12.37
C ALA A 66 -6.14 4.43 -13.83
N ASP A 67 -6.35 3.50 -14.76
CA ASP A 67 -6.59 3.85 -16.17
C ASP A 67 -7.98 4.51 -16.28
N PRO A 68 -8.10 5.73 -16.83
CA PRO A 68 -9.39 6.37 -17.06
C PRO A 68 -10.41 5.47 -17.79
N GLY A 69 -9.95 4.63 -18.73
CA GLY A 69 -10.82 3.69 -19.45
C GLY A 69 -11.40 2.58 -18.58
N SER A 70 -10.76 2.26 -17.46
CA SER A 70 -11.24 1.24 -16.52
C SER A 70 -12.28 1.77 -15.53
N ILE A 71 -12.35 3.09 -15.32
CA ILE A 71 -13.21 3.73 -14.31
C ILE A 71 -14.69 3.43 -14.56
N SER A 72 -15.14 3.38 -15.81
CA SER A 72 -16.54 3.06 -16.15
C SER A 72 -16.95 1.68 -15.64
N VAL A 73 -16.08 0.67 -15.80
CA VAL A 73 -16.31 -0.70 -15.31
C VAL A 73 -16.33 -0.74 -13.78
N LEU A 74 -15.55 0.12 -13.14
CA LEU A 74 -15.50 0.21 -11.69
C LEU A 74 -16.78 0.80 -11.07
N MET A 75 -17.53 1.61 -11.82
CA MET A 75 -18.79 2.22 -11.37
C MET A 75 -20.01 1.32 -11.53
N ILE A 76 -19.85 0.13 -12.11
CA ILE A 76 -20.96 -0.80 -12.32
C ILE A 76 -21.47 -1.31 -10.95
N PRO A 77 -22.77 -1.16 -10.64
CA PRO A 77 -23.36 -1.73 -9.44
C PRO A 77 -23.25 -3.25 -9.44
N GLN A 78 -23.06 -3.84 -8.28
CA GLN A 78 -23.04 -5.29 -8.16
C GLN A 78 -24.16 -5.81 -7.31
N HIS A 79 -24.50 -7.06 -7.59
CA HIS A 79 -25.60 -7.74 -6.98
C HIS A 79 -25.25 -9.22 -6.83
N GLY A 80 -25.68 -9.82 -5.72
CA GLY A 80 -25.49 -11.23 -5.46
C GLY A 80 -26.61 -11.80 -4.61
N THR A 81 -27.30 -12.79 -5.16
CA THR A 81 -28.40 -13.48 -4.49
C THR A 81 -28.01 -14.92 -4.18
N LYS A 82 -28.45 -15.42 -3.02
CA LYS A 82 -28.35 -16.83 -2.68
C LYS A 82 -29.56 -17.27 -1.88
N ALA A 83 -30.29 -18.26 -2.39
CA ALA A 83 -31.32 -18.97 -1.65
C ALA A 83 -30.89 -20.40 -1.38
N LYS A 84 -31.20 -20.91 -0.18
CA LYS A 84 -30.85 -22.27 0.24
C LYS A 84 -31.96 -22.89 1.07
N LYS A 85 -32.40 -24.08 0.66
CA LYS A 85 -33.27 -24.94 1.46
C LYS A 85 -32.44 -25.75 2.45
N MET A 86 -32.86 -25.73 3.72
CA MET A 86 -32.20 -26.46 4.79
C MET A 86 -32.57 -27.95 4.76
N LYS A 87 -31.69 -28.81 5.30
CA LYS A 87 -31.84 -30.27 5.31
C LYS A 87 -31.44 -30.81 6.69
N LEU A 88 -31.90 -32.04 6.99
CA LEU A 88 -31.61 -32.82 8.20
C LEU A 88 -32.10 -32.17 9.50
N PHE A 89 -31.27 -31.31 10.11
CA PHE A 89 -31.45 -30.81 11.49
C PHE A 89 -32.04 -29.40 11.57
N THR A 90 -32.05 -28.70 10.43
CA THR A 90 -32.65 -27.39 10.28
C THR A 90 -33.68 -27.48 9.17
N SER A 91 -34.92 -27.08 9.47
CA SER A 91 -36.04 -27.02 8.53
C SER A 91 -36.18 -25.61 7.96
N GLY A 92 -36.82 -25.49 6.80
CA GLY A 92 -37.10 -24.21 6.17
C GLY A 92 -36.09 -23.78 5.11
N LYS A 93 -36.05 -22.46 4.84
CA LYS A 93 -35.23 -21.85 3.78
C LYS A 93 -34.59 -20.57 4.30
N VAL A 94 -33.42 -20.24 3.77
CA VAL A 94 -32.78 -18.94 3.99
C VAL A 94 -32.43 -18.34 2.63
N GLY A 95 -32.78 -17.08 2.44
CA GLY A 95 -32.44 -16.27 1.28
C GLY A 95 -31.62 -15.05 1.69
N MET A 96 -30.65 -14.67 0.87
CA MET A 96 -30.04 -13.35 0.93
C MET A 96 -29.93 -12.74 -0.45
N ASP A 97 -30.07 -11.43 -0.48
CA ASP A 97 -29.91 -10.57 -1.63
C ASP A 97 -29.03 -9.41 -1.23
N ILE A 98 -27.87 -9.28 -1.88
CA ILE A 98 -26.85 -8.30 -1.52
C ILE A 98 -26.63 -7.36 -2.69
N HIS A 99 -26.64 -6.07 -2.42
CA HIS A 99 -26.39 -5.01 -3.40
C HIS A 99 -25.29 -4.06 -2.91
N ILE A 100 -24.40 -3.69 -3.82
CA ILE A 100 -23.40 -2.63 -3.64
C ILE A 100 -23.46 -1.67 -4.83
N GLU A 101 -23.23 -0.39 -4.57
CA GLU A 101 -23.40 0.68 -5.55
C GLU A 101 -22.42 0.60 -6.72
N ARG A 102 -21.20 0.11 -6.46
CA ARG A 102 -20.10 0.06 -7.44
C ARG A 102 -19.07 -1.01 -7.06
N MET A 103 -18.17 -1.33 -7.99
CA MET A 103 -17.05 -2.25 -7.81
C MET A 103 -15.79 -1.58 -7.26
N GLY A 104 -15.52 -0.34 -7.66
CA GLY A 104 -14.30 0.39 -7.33
C GLY A 104 -14.49 1.37 -6.19
N TYR A 105 -13.53 1.36 -5.25
CA TYR A 105 -13.50 2.27 -4.11
C TYR A 105 -12.07 2.73 -3.86
N TYR A 106 -11.91 3.95 -3.37
CA TYR A 106 -10.64 4.50 -2.93
C TYR A 106 -10.30 4.04 -1.50
N LEU A 107 -9.00 4.04 -1.18
CA LEU A 107 -8.54 3.88 0.19
C LEU A 107 -9.16 4.95 1.10
N GLY A 108 -9.77 4.52 2.21
CA GLY A 108 -10.47 5.41 3.15
C GLY A 108 -11.94 5.63 2.86
N GLU A 109 -12.44 5.18 1.72
CA GLU A 109 -13.83 5.36 1.32
C GLU A 109 -14.77 4.41 2.06
N ASP A 110 -16.03 4.84 2.20
CA ASP A 110 -17.09 4.06 2.79
C ASP A 110 -17.76 3.16 1.74
N LEU A 111 -17.79 1.86 2.01
CA LEU A 111 -18.47 0.84 1.22
C LEU A 111 -19.86 0.60 1.80
N THR A 112 -20.90 1.06 1.10
CA THR A 112 -22.30 0.83 1.46
C THR A 112 -22.78 -0.52 0.92
N VAL A 113 -23.22 -1.39 1.82
CA VAL A 113 -23.77 -2.72 1.52
C VAL A 113 -25.23 -2.76 1.91
N VAL A 114 -26.10 -2.94 0.93
CA VAL A 114 -27.54 -3.17 1.17
C VAL A 114 -27.78 -4.67 1.17
N ALA A 115 -28.25 -5.20 2.30
CA ALA A 115 -28.53 -6.62 2.46
C ALA A 115 -30.01 -6.82 2.79
N SER A 116 -30.68 -7.65 1.99
CA SER A 116 -32.02 -8.16 2.26
C SER A 116 -31.94 -9.66 2.53
N ILE A 117 -32.28 -10.08 3.73
CA ILE A 117 -32.15 -11.45 4.20
C ILE A 117 -33.52 -11.94 4.66
N GLU A 118 -33.91 -13.12 4.20
CA GLU A 118 -35.13 -13.80 4.60
C GLU A 118 -34.77 -15.11 5.30
N ASN A 119 -35.17 -15.23 6.57
CA ASN A 119 -34.94 -16.41 7.38
C ASN A 119 -36.26 -17.15 7.62
N SER A 120 -36.68 -17.99 6.68
CA SER A 120 -37.79 -18.92 6.91
C SER A 120 -37.33 -20.25 7.55
N SER A 121 -36.18 -20.25 8.25
CA SER A 121 -35.66 -21.44 8.92
C SER A 121 -36.10 -21.52 10.38
N SER A 122 -35.97 -22.70 10.99
CA SER A 122 -36.27 -22.93 12.41
C SER A 122 -35.17 -22.45 13.37
N ARG A 123 -34.12 -21.79 12.88
CA ARG A 123 -32.97 -21.35 13.68
C ARG A 123 -32.72 -19.86 13.51
N GLU A 124 -32.15 -19.26 14.57
CA GLU A 124 -31.58 -17.92 14.47
C GLU A 124 -30.35 -17.97 13.57
N ILE A 125 -30.22 -16.98 12.69
CA ILE A 125 -29.08 -16.85 11.78
C ILE A 125 -28.35 -15.54 12.02
N LYS A 126 -27.02 -15.52 11.81
CA LYS A 126 -26.21 -14.32 11.99
C LYS A 126 -25.45 -13.98 10.71
N PRO A 127 -25.70 -12.81 10.09
CA PRO A 127 -24.92 -12.38 8.94
C PRO A 127 -23.52 -11.93 9.37
N LYS A 128 -22.51 -12.36 8.62
CA LYS A 128 -21.11 -11.99 8.79
C LYS A 128 -20.59 -11.36 7.50
N TYR A 129 -20.15 -10.11 7.62
CA TYR A 129 -19.56 -9.33 6.55
C TYR A 129 -18.04 -9.43 6.68
N THR A 130 -17.34 -9.75 5.60
CA THR A 130 -15.88 -9.85 5.60
C THR A 130 -15.33 -9.26 4.32
N LEU A 131 -14.59 -8.16 4.43
CA LEU A 131 -13.74 -7.67 3.35
C LEU A 131 -12.41 -8.40 3.43
N TYR A 132 -12.01 -9.09 2.38
CA TYR A 132 -10.73 -9.79 2.34
C TYR A 132 -9.94 -9.50 1.08
N GLN A 133 -8.62 -9.51 1.23
CA GLN A 133 -7.64 -9.45 0.16
C GLN A 133 -7.32 -10.87 -0.29
N LYS A 134 -7.28 -11.08 -1.60
CA LYS A 134 -6.91 -12.32 -2.26
C LYS A 134 -5.75 -12.05 -3.21
N ASP A 135 -4.56 -12.51 -2.82
CA ASP A 135 -3.37 -12.44 -3.64
C ASP A 135 -3.21 -13.73 -4.43
N SER A 136 -3.12 -13.62 -5.76
CA SER A 136 -2.89 -14.74 -6.65
C SER A 136 -1.55 -14.60 -7.33
N PHE A 137 -0.71 -15.63 -7.21
CA PHE A 137 0.65 -15.68 -7.75
C PHE A 137 0.72 -16.77 -8.82
N PHE A 138 1.12 -16.41 -10.03
CA PHE A 138 1.20 -17.28 -11.18
C PHE A 138 2.67 -17.43 -11.60
N ALA A 139 3.16 -18.66 -11.63
CA ALA A 139 4.49 -18.97 -12.11
C ALA A 139 4.54 -20.38 -12.69
N ARG A 140 5.16 -20.55 -13.86
CA ARG A 140 5.34 -21.86 -14.52
C ARG A 140 4.03 -22.67 -14.63
N GLY A 141 2.92 -22.00 -14.98
CA GLY A 141 1.60 -22.62 -15.11
C GLY A 141 0.92 -23.01 -13.78
N LYS A 142 1.56 -22.76 -12.63
CA LYS A 142 0.98 -23.02 -11.31
C LYS A 142 0.48 -21.73 -10.68
N MET A 143 -0.60 -21.82 -9.92
CA MET A 143 -1.18 -20.71 -9.15
C MET A 143 -1.07 -21.00 -7.65
N ARG A 144 -0.58 -20.03 -6.88
CA ARG A 144 -0.70 -20.01 -5.41
C ARG A 144 -1.60 -18.86 -5.01
N VAL A 145 -2.46 -19.10 -4.01
CA VAL A 145 -3.38 -18.08 -3.49
C VAL A 145 -3.10 -17.86 -2.02
N SER A 146 -3.04 -16.59 -1.62
CA SER A 146 -2.99 -16.16 -0.24
C SER A 146 -4.20 -15.28 0.04
N THR A 147 -4.87 -15.52 1.16
CA THR A 147 -6.05 -14.77 1.56
C THR A 147 -5.79 -14.11 2.90
N LYS A 148 -6.11 -12.82 3.02
CA LYS A 148 -6.00 -12.05 4.25
C LYS A 148 -7.31 -11.31 4.50
N ASP A 149 -7.92 -11.55 5.64
CA ASP A 149 -9.09 -10.78 6.06
C ASP A 149 -8.66 -9.36 6.48
N ILE A 150 -9.38 -8.36 5.99
CA ILE A 150 -9.09 -6.94 6.20
C ILE A 150 -10.06 -6.34 7.20
N LEU A 151 -11.36 -6.61 7.00
CA LEU A 151 -12.42 -6.21 7.93
C LEU A 151 -13.33 -7.39 8.19
N LYS A 152 -13.82 -7.50 9.42
CA LYS A 152 -14.85 -8.45 9.83
C LYS A 152 -15.87 -7.72 10.67
N GLU A 153 -17.11 -7.78 10.25
CA GLU A 153 -18.22 -7.23 11.02
C GLU A 153 -19.33 -8.27 11.12
N LEU A 154 -19.91 -8.37 12.32
CA LEU A 154 -21.09 -9.18 12.57
C LEU A 154 -22.31 -8.27 12.45
N GLY A 155 -23.33 -8.74 11.75
CA GLY A 155 -24.63 -8.10 11.76
C GLY A 155 -25.51 -8.66 12.86
N GLU A 156 -26.70 -8.09 12.96
CA GLU A 156 -27.68 -8.46 13.98
C GLU A 156 -28.24 -9.87 13.74
N PRO A 157 -28.50 -10.63 14.81
CA PRO A 157 -29.17 -11.92 14.70
C PRO A 157 -30.57 -11.77 14.13
N ILE A 158 -30.95 -12.67 13.22
CA ILE A 158 -32.28 -12.73 12.64
C ILE A 158 -32.99 -13.94 13.23
N PRO A 159 -34.10 -13.74 13.97
CA PRO A 159 -34.84 -14.85 14.58
C PRO A 159 -35.45 -15.77 13.51
N PRO A 160 -35.86 -16.99 13.90
CA PRO A 160 -36.65 -17.88 13.04
C PRO A 160 -37.86 -17.17 12.44
N SER A 161 -38.16 -17.45 11.17
CA SER A 161 -39.24 -16.80 10.40
C SER A 161 -39.13 -15.27 10.29
N GLY A 162 -37.94 -14.71 10.54
CA GLY A 162 -37.66 -13.27 10.46
C GLY A 162 -37.20 -12.82 9.07
N GLN A 163 -37.27 -11.52 8.84
CA GLN A 163 -36.68 -10.86 7.68
C GLN A 163 -35.87 -9.63 8.14
N LEU A 164 -34.76 -9.36 7.47
CA LEU A 164 -33.91 -8.20 7.74
C LEU A 164 -33.58 -7.50 6.43
N LYS A 165 -33.88 -6.20 6.35
CA LYS A 165 -33.35 -5.32 5.31
C LYS A 165 -32.50 -4.26 5.98
N VAL A 166 -31.19 -4.34 5.80
CA VAL A 166 -30.23 -3.47 6.47
C VAL A 166 -29.27 -2.84 5.47
N THR A 167 -28.93 -1.58 5.71
CA THR A 167 -27.84 -0.89 5.03
C THR A 167 -26.66 -0.84 5.99
N LYS A 168 -25.56 -1.48 5.62
CA LYS A 168 -24.35 -1.58 6.42
C LYS A 168 -23.22 -0.83 5.73
N VAL A 169 -22.56 0.08 6.43
CA VAL A 169 -21.42 0.84 5.91
C VAL A 169 -20.13 0.22 6.47
N LEU A 170 -19.21 -0.15 5.58
CA LEU A 170 -17.89 -0.69 5.91
C LEU A 170 -16.81 0.30 5.48
N LYS A 171 -15.97 0.76 6.41
CA LYS A 171 -14.92 1.74 6.10
C LYS A 171 -13.66 1.06 5.58
N ILE A 172 -13.26 1.34 4.34
CA ILE A 172 -12.07 0.75 3.74
C ILE A 172 -10.82 1.38 4.39
N PRO A 173 -9.89 0.60 4.97
CA PRO A 173 -8.74 1.18 5.64
C PRO A 173 -7.79 1.91 4.68
N HIS A 174 -7.15 2.98 5.15
CA HIS A 174 -6.18 3.75 4.36
C HIS A 174 -4.84 3.02 4.12
N HIS A 175 -4.51 2.03 4.95
CA HIS A 175 -3.18 1.41 5.02
C HIS A 175 -3.09 0.05 4.30
N ILE A 176 -4.10 -0.32 3.52
CA ILE A 176 -4.06 -1.54 2.71
C ILE A 176 -3.48 -1.27 1.32
N VAL A 177 -3.03 -2.33 0.67
CA VAL A 177 -2.38 -2.22 -0.64
C VAL A 177 -3.45 -2.03 -1.71
N PRO A 178 -3.31 -1.07 -2.66
CA PRO A 178 -4.22 -0.96 -3.79
C PRO A 178 -4.29 -2.27 -4.61
N SER A 179 -5.39 -2.44 -5.33
CA SER A 179 -5.58 -3.55 -6.25
C SER A 179 -4.56 -3.54 -7.39
N ILE A 180 -4.11 -4.73 -7.78
CA ILE A 180 -3.19 -4.92 -8.91
C ILE A 180 -3.94 -5.64 -10.02
N LEU A 181 -4.36 -4.86 -11.04
CA LEU A 181 -5.12 -5.35 -12.18
C LEU A 181 -4.27 -5.57 -13.43
N THR A 182 -3.09 -4.93 -13.49
CA THR A 182 -2.28 -4.84 -14.72
C THR A 182 -1.16 -5.88 -14.82
N CYS A 183 -0.90 -6.65 -13.75
CA CYS A 183 0.16 -7.65 -13.73
C CYS A 183 -0.37 -9.07 -14.01
N SER A 184 0.34 -9.82 -14.87
CA SER A 184 -0.01 -11.21 -15.22
C SER A 184 0.39 -12.23 -14.16
N ASN A 185 1.51 -12.00 -13.47
CA ASN A 185 2.08 -12.95 -12.52
C ASN A 185 1.60 -12.75 -11.09
N ILE A 186 1.19 -11.54 -10.71
CA ILE A 186 0.75 -11.21 -9.36
C ILE A 186 -0.54 -10.39 -9.46
N LYS A 187 -1.61 -10.89 -8.85
CA LYS A 187 -2.88 -10.18 -8.75
C LYS A 187 -3.23 -9.94 -7.28
N CYS A 188 -3.57 -8.71 -6.94
CA CYS A 188 -4.09 -8.33 -5.63
C CYS A 188 -5.55 -7.92 -5.83
N GLU A 189 -6.47 -8.81 -5.48
CA GLU A 189 -7.92 -8.62 -5.63
C GLU A 189 -8.57 -8.47 -4.26
N TYR A 190 -9.66 -7.70 -4.18
CA TYR A 190 -10.48 -7.64 -2.97
C TYR A 190 -11.85 -8.25 -3.23
N ARG A 191 -12.45 -8.80 -2.19
CA ARG A 191 -13.79 -9.37 -2.26
C ARG A 191 -14.54 -9.08 -0.98
N LEU A 192 -15.80 -8.67 -1.12
CA LEU A 192 -16.76 -8.64 -0.03
C LEU A 192 -17.42 -10.01 0.07
N LYS A 193 -17.27 -10.66 1.22
CA LYS A 193 -17.93 -11.91 1.58
C LYS A 193 -19.07 -11.63 2.55
N ILE A 194 -20.25 -12.14 2.25
CA ILE A 194 -21.36 -12.18 3.20
C ILE A 194 -21.69 -13.65 3.42
N VAL A 195 -21.64 -14.08 4.67
CA VAL A 195 -21.95 -15.45 5.10
C VAL A 195 -23.09 -15.36 6.10
N LEU A 196 -24.09 -16.23 5.97
CA LEU A 196 -25.09 -16.39 7.04
C LEU A 196 -24.67 -17.60 7.86
N ASP A 197 -24.28 -17.37 9.10
CA ASP A 197 -23.99 -18.44 10.06
C ASP A 197 -25.31 -19.13 10.42
N VAL A 198 -25.46 -20.39 9.99
CA VAL A 198 -26.66 -21.19 10.24
C VAL A 198 -26.29 -22.39 11.10
N PRO A 199 -26.78 -22.44 12.36
CA PRO A 199 -26.54 -23.57 13.24
C PRO A 199 -26.94 -24.91 12.60
N TYR A 200 -26.04 -25.90 12.70
CA TYR A 200 -26.23 -27.27 12.22
C TYR A 200 -26.51 -27.41 10.71
N ALA A 201 -26.23 -26.37 9.93
CA ALA A 201 -26.30 -26.39 8.48
C ALA A 201 -25.00 -25.84 7.89
N ARG A 202 -24.82 -26.02 6.58
CA ARG A 202 -23.75 -25.32 5.86
C ARG A 202 -24.18 -23.88 5.62
N ASP A 203 -23.28 -22.95 5.85
CA ASP A 203 -23.56 -21.53 5.64
C ASP A 203 -23.75 -21.20 4.15
N PRO A 204 -24.83 -20.50 3.75
CA PRO A 204 -24.86 -19.86 2.45
C PRO A 204 -23.88 -18.67 2.43
N GLU A 205 -23.22 -18.45 1.29
CA GLU A 205 -22.29 -17.35 1.10
C GLU A 205 -22.51 -16.65 -0.25
N VAL A 206 -22.28 -15.34 -0.26
CA VAL A 206 -22.18 -14.48 -1.45
C VAL A 206 -20.80 -13.81 -1.44
N LYS A 207 -20.16 -13.72 -2.61
CA LYS A 207 -18.85 -13.08 -2.79
C LYS A 207 -18.93 -12.10 -3.95
N LEU A 208 -18.73 -10.81 -3.66
CA LEU A 208 -18.73 -9.73 -4.64
C LEU A 208 -17.30 -9.23 -4.84
N PRO A 209 -16.76 -9.17 -6.07
CA PRO A 209 -15.43 -8.61 -6.33
C PRO A 209 -15.38 -7.11 -6.05
N LEU A 210 -14.24 -6.63 -5.56
CA LEU A 210 -13.97 -5.22 -5.31
C LEU A 210 -12.61 -4.83 -5.88
N VAL A 211 -12.50 -3.59 -6.31
CA VAL A 211 -11.25 -2.97 -6.75
C VAL A 211 -10.94 -1.81 -5.82
N ILE A 212 -9.79 -1.86 -5.16
CA ILE A 212 -9.33 -0.80 -4.27
C ILE A 212 -8.33 0.08 -5.04
N LEU A 213 -8.68 1.34 -5.22
CA LEU A 213 -7.87 2.34 -5.89
C LEU A 213 -6.96 3.06 -4.89
N PRO A 214 -5.74 3.44 -5.30
CA PRO A 214 -4.91 4.29 -4.46
C PRO A 214 -5.64 5.60 -4.19
N GLY A 215 -5.62 6.07 -2.94
CA GLY A 215 -6.24 7.34 -2.58
C GLY A 215 -5.72 8.48 -3.46
N THR A 216 -6.60 9.42 -3.78
CA THR A 216 -6.16 10.71 -4.31
C THR A 216 -5.19 11.32 -3.30
N GLN A 217 -3.99 11.67 -3.75
CA GLN A 217 -3.08 12.45 -2.92
C GLN A 217 -3.87 13.66 -2.43
N THR A 218 -4.09 13.74 -1.12
CA THR A 218 -4.53 14.97 -0.49
C THR A 218 -3.52 16.04 -0.92
N PRO A 219 -3.94 17.20 -1.45
CA PRO A 219 -3.01 18.29 -1.76
C PRO A 219 -2.34 18.70 -0.44
N GLY A 220 -1.15 18.17 -0.15
CA GLY A 220 -0.52 18.35 1.16
C GLY A 220 0.66 17.44 1.47
N LEU A 221 0.69 16.21 0.94
CA LEU A 221 1.92 15.39 0.97
C LEU A 221 2.56 15.37 -0.41
N GLN A 222 3.20 16.48 -0.75
CA GLN A 222 4.22 16.45 -1.80
C GLN A 222 5.36 15.52 -1.32
N PRO A 223 5.93 14.67 -2.18
CA PRO A 223 7.29 14.18 -1.92
C PRO A 223 8.18 15.42 -1.70
N PRO A 224 9.20 15.36 -0.81
CA PRO A 224 10.05 16.51 -0.55
C PRO A 224 10.50 17.10 -1.90
N PRO A 225 10.45 18.43 -2.08
CA PRO A 225 10.86 19.03 -3.34
C PRO A 225 12.27 18.55 -3.66
N TYR A 226 12.41 17.89 -4.81
CA TYR A 226 13.70 17.54 -5.40
C TYR A 226 14.37 18.84 -5.88
N SER A 227 14.75 19.69 -4.96
CA SER A 227 15.52 20.90 -5.22
C SER A 227 16.59 21.04 -4.14
N ASP A 228 17.44 20.01 -4.03
CA ASP A 228 18.75 20.16 -3.37
C ASP A 228 19.83 19.19 -3.90
N PHE A 229 19.57 18.46 -5.00
CA PHE A 229 20.64 17.77 -5.71
C PHE A 229 21.19 18.73 -6.77
N GLY A 230 22.17 19.54 -6.37
CA GLY A 230 22.88 20.48 -7.24
C GLY A 230 23.44 19.80 -8.48
N PHE A 231 22.79 20.02 -9.62
CA PHE A 231 23.28 19.66 -10.96
C PHE A 231 23.66 20.90 -11.80
N ASP A 232 23.66 22.09 -11.20
CA ASP A 232 23.91 23.35 -11.90
C ASP A 232 25.40 23.76 -11.92
N SER A 233 26.32 22.83 -12.15
CA SER A 233 27.77 23.19 -12.19
C SER A 233 28.58 22.60 -13.35
N PHE A 234 27.95 21.97 -14.34
CA PHE A 234 28.67 21.43 -15.50
C PHE A 234 28.85 22.42 -16.67
N GLY A 235 28.70 23.74 -16.46
CA GLY A 235 28.75 24.65 -17.61
C GLY A 235 29.05 26.13 -17.38
N ASN A 236 29.50 26.58 -16.20
CA ASN A 236 29.79 28.00 -16.00
C ASN A 236 31.25 28.25 -15.62
N THR A 237 32.03 28.78 -16.54
CA THR A 237 33.49 28.95 -16.46
C THR A 237 33.95 30.20 -15.70
N ASN A 238 33.06 30.86 -14.94
CA ASN A 238 33.41 32.12 -14.28
C ASN A 238 32.86 32.18 -12.85
N GLN A 239 33.56 31.59 -11.87
CA GLN A 239 33.61 32.12 -10.50
C GLN A 239 34.93 31.72 -9.79
N PRO A 240 35.51 32.62 -8.97
CA PRO A 240 36.77 32.40 -8.27
C PRO A 240 36.59 31.65 -6.93
N GLY A 241 37.56 30.78 -6.62
CA GLY A 241 38.02 30.51 -5.25
C GLY A 241 37.32 29.39 -4.46
N TRP A 242 37.90 28.19 -4.50
CA TRP A 242 37.74 27.17 -3.46
C TRP A 242 38.34 27.68 -2.14
N ASN A 243 37.51 27.84 -1.10
CA ASN A 243 37.89 27.71 0.31
C ASN A 243 36.65 27.84 1.19
N SER A 244 35.95 26.73 1.46
CA SER A 244 35.09 26.59 2.64
C SER A 244 34.83 25.11 2.90
N ALA A 245 35.23 24.63 4.08
CA ALA A 245 34.90 23.29 4.54
C ALA A 245 33.38 23.17 4.77
N PRO A 246 32.74 22.02 4.45
CA PRO A 246 31.32 21.85 4.70
C PRO A 246 31.05 21.77 6.21
N GLN A 247 30.33 22.75 6.75
CA GLN A 247 29.77 22.68 8.09
C GLN A 247 28.52 21.80 8.08
N PHE A 248 28.52 20.74 8.89
CA PHE A 248 27.33 19.94 9.16
C PHE A 248 26.41 20.70 10.14
N PRO A 249 25.07 20.68 9.95
CA PRO A 249 24.16 21.29 10.92
C PRO A 249 24.11 20.45 12.21
N THR A 250 24.46 21.09 13.32
CA THR A 250 24.32 20.56 14.70
C THR A 250 22.85 20.44 15.10
N ALA A 251 22.48 19.30 15.69
CA ALA A 251 21.18 19.07 16.31
C ALA A 251 20.92 20.05 17.48
N PRO A 252 19.66 20.46 17.74
CA PRO A 252 19.35 21.35 18.84
C PRO A 252 19.52 20.63 20.18
N GLY A 253 20.49 21.07 20.99
CA GLY A 253 20.67 20.57 22.35
C GLY A 253 22.08 20.64 22.97
N ALA A 254 23.05 21.31 22.36
CA ALA A 254 24.41 21.38 22.91
C ALA A 254 24.67 22.72 23.65
N TYR A 255 24.84 22.66 24.97
CA TYR A 255 25.37 23.76 25.78
C TYR A 255 26.83 24.06 25.40
N PRO A 256 27.29 25.32 25.43
CA PRO A 256 28.65 25.67 25.04
C PRO A 256 29.68 25.27 26.12
N PRO A 257 30.91 24.87 25.73
CA PRO A 257 31.98 24.56 26.68
C PRO A 257 32.68 25.84 27.12
N THR A 258 32.81 26.05 28.44
CA THR A 258 33.71 27.07 29.01
C THR A 258 34.97 26.39 29.53
N ALA A 259 36.14 26.85 29.08
CA ALA A 259 37.46 26.43 29.57
C ALA A 259 38.12 27.61 30.34
N PRO A 260 39.25 27.42 31.05
CA PRO A 260 39.24 27.21 32.50
C PRO A 260 40.06 28.26 33.28
N GLY A 261 39.66 28.52 34.53
CA GLY A 261 40.58 29.06 35.55
C GLY A 261 39.99 30.12 36.48
N ALA A 262 39.73 29.73 37.73
CA ALA A 262 40.09 30.44 38.97
C ALA A 262 39.32 29.84 40.16
N TYR A 263 40.05 29.52 41.22
CA TYR A 263 39.62 28.80 42.42
C TYR A 263 38.64 29.61 43.30
N ALA A 264 37.69 28.92 43.94
CA ALA A 264 37.14 29.30 45.25
C ALA A 264 36.72 28.03 46.05
N PRO A 265 37.01 27.93 47.36
CA PRO A 265 36.81 26.73 48.17
C PRO A 265 35.37 26.60 48.74
N PRO A 266 34.96 25.42 49.25
CA PRO A 266 33.57 25.14 49.62
C PRO A 266 33.28 25.42 51.11
N PRO A 267 31.99 25.51 51.49
CA PRO A 267 31.54 24.95 52.76
C PRO A 267 30.52 23.82 52.56
N ALA A 268 30.38 23.05 53.62
CA ALA A 268 29.94 21.65 53.66
C ALA A 268 28.49 21.46 54.19
N TYR A 269 28.12 20.17 54.28
CA TYR A 269 26.96 19.55 54.95
C TYR A 269 25.64 19.64 54.16
N GLY A 270 25.05 18.55 53.67
CA GLY A 270 24.47 17.37 54.35
C GLY A 270 23.08 17.19 53.69
N VAL A 271 22.36 16.08 53.58
CA VAL A 271 22.28 14.78 54.24
C VAL A 271 21.47 13.89 53.26
N TYR A 272 21.83 12.61 53.10
CA TYR A 272 20.99 11.61 52.42
C TYR A 272 19.84 11.16 53.32
N PRO A 273 18.61 10.93 52.82
CA PRO A 273 17.67 10.07 53.52
C PRO A 273 17.93 8.60 53.17
N SER A 274 18.19 7.79 54.20
CA SER A 274 18.26 6.32 54.12
C SER A 274 16.87 5.71 54.20
N LEU A 275 16.69 4.63 53.43
CA LEU A 275 15.63 3.62 53.56
C LEU A 275 15.70 2.94 54.95
N SER A 276 14.54 2.69 55.55
CA SER A 276 14.34 1.55 56.48
C SER A 276 12.86 1.20 56.66
N ASP A 277 12.56 -0.01 56.17
CA ASP A 277 11.65 -1.09 56.58
C ASP A 277 10.64 -1.01 57.74
N PHE A 278 9.49 -1.66 57.47
CA PHE A 278 8.67 -2.65 58.21
C PHE A 278 8.43 -2.62 59.75
N GLY A 279 7.15 -2.91 60.08
CA GLY A 279 6.64 -3.44 61.35
C GLY A 279 5.97 -2.37 62.23
N GLY A 280 4.79 -2.49 62.84
CA GLY A 280 3.93 -3.62 63.16
C GLY A 280 3.35 -3.37 64.58
N GLN A 281 2.01 -3.34 64.68
CA GLN A 281 1.15 -3.42 65.89
C GLN A 281 1.28 -2.40 67.04
N SER A 282 0.17 -1.68 67.28
CA SER A 282 -0.71 -1.89 68.44
C SER A 282 -2.10 -1.30 68.15
#